data_AF-A4WS53-F1
#
_entry.id   AF-A4WS53-F1
#
_cell.length_a   1.000
_cell.length_b   1.000
_cell.length_c   1.000
_cell.angle_alpha   90.00
_cell.angle_beta   90.00
_cell.angle_gamma   90.00
#
_symmetry.space_group_name_H-M   'P 1'
#
loop_
_entity.id
_entity.type
_entity.pdbx_description
1 polymer ?
#
loop_
_entity_poly.entity_id
_entity_poly.type
_entity_poly.pdbx_seq_one_letter_code
_entity_poly.pdbx_strand_id
1 'polypeptide(L)'
;MTGRIVSARRTADGIMLHRIVPSEVEGEVTMRLIEVLPDDADWLEAVAALPPDDVAPIEPAPPALEALKAQAVWGINQVVGEVRKRYITPILGQEALYVKKEQQAREWVAAEAPQIEDYKMIAREVGVTAPTADELAQIWLNMAAITEEAVSRLENIRMTAIYAIRSAAGAADVEAAKAAAFATIAGLNELTSEVTE
;
A
#
# COMPACT_ATOMS: atom_id res chain seq x y z
N MET A 1 -1.44 54.52 -9.50
CA MET A 1 -1.32 53.98 -10.86
C MET A 1 -1.86 52.56 -10.84
N THR A 2 -3.05 52.34 -11.38
CA THR A 2 -3.75 51.06 -11.31
C THR A 2 -3.42 50.21 -12.54
N GLY A 3 -2.42 49.31 -12.41
CA GLY A 3 -2.12 48.31 -13.44
C GLY A 3 -3.29 47.37 -13.74
N ARG A 4 -3.29 46.71 -14.90
CA ARG A 4 -4.32 45.75 -15.34
C ARG A 4 -3.93 44.34 -14.90
N ILE A 5 -4.89 43.56 -14.38
CA ILE A 5 -4.73 42.11 -14.18
C ILE A 5 -4.75 41.47 -15.56
N VAL A 6 -3.74 40.65 -15.85
CA VAL A 6 -3.56 40.04 -17.18
C VAL A 6 -3.63 38.52 -17.14
N SER A 7 -3.44 37.91 -15.99
CA SER A 7 -3.65 36.47 -15.80
C SER A 7 -3.87 36.14 -14.33
N ALA A 8 -4.47 34.97 -14.10
CA ALA A 8 -4.63 34.38 -12.77
C ALA A 8 -4.10 32.95 -12.81
N ARG A 9 -3.41 32.54 -11.74
CA ARG A 9 -2.97 31.17 -11.54
C ARG A 9 -3.47 30.69 -10.18
N ARG A 10 -4.04 29.49 -10.14
CA ARG A 10 -4.41 28.85 -8.88
C ARG A 10 -3.21 28.10 -8.30
N THR A 11 -2.97 28.29 -7.01
CA THR A 11 -1.85 27.73 -6.23
C THR A 11 -2.39 26.92 -5.05
N ALA A 12 -1.51 26.23 -4.31
CA ALA A 12 -1.89 25.49 -3.11
C ALA A 12 -2.47 26.41 -2.00
N ASP A 13 -2.06 27.67 -1.98
CA ASP A 13 -2.43 28.65 -0.95
C ASP A 13 -3.57 29.60 -1.37
N GLY A 14 -4.13 29.41 -2.58
CA GLY A 14 -5.22 30.25 -3.12
C GLY A 14 -5.02 30.65 -4.58
N ILE A 15 -5.74 31.68 -5.04
CA ILE A 15 -5.57 32.23 -6.40
C ILE A 15 -4.54 33.37 -6.33
N MET A 16 -3.50 33.27 -7.16
CA MET A 16 -2.47 34.28 -7.36
C MET A 16 -2.76 35.04 -8.66
N LEU A 17 -2.73 36.37 -8.62
CA LEU A 17 -2.96 37.21 -9.78
C LEU A 17 -1.65 37.80 -10.29
N HIS A 18 -1.52 37.88 -11.60
CA HIS A 18 -0.44 38.63 -12.23
C HIS A 18 -0.97 39.95 -12.77
N ARG A 19 -0.32 41.04 -12.36
CA ARG A 19 -0.63 42.39 -12.77
C ARG A 19 0.52 42.96 -13.58
N ILE A 20 0.21 43.64 -14.69
CA ILE A 20 1.21 44.47 -15.36
C ILE A 20 1.14 45.87 -14.77
N VAL A 21 2.27 46.35 -14.25
CA VAL A 21 2.43 47.72 -13.76
C VAL A 21 3.55 48.43 -14.52
N PRO A 22 3.39 49.73 -14.81
CA PRO A 22 4.49 50.54 -15.32
C PRO A 22 5.58 50.67 -14.26
N SER A 23 6.83 50.49 -14.67
CA SER A 23 8.03 50.60 -13.88
C SER A 23 9.02 51.48 -14.64
N GLU A 24 9.51 52.55 -14.02
CA GLU A 24 10.51 53.41 -14.65
C GLU A 24 11.90 52.93 -14.27
N VAL A 25 12.72 52.62 -15.27
CA VAL A 25 14.12 52.21 -15.11
C VAL A 25 14.94 53.11 -16.02
N GLU A 26 15.86 53.89 -15.45
CA GLU A 26 16.73 54.82 -16.18
C GLU A 26 15.99 55.84 -17.08
N GLY A 27 14.79 56.26 -16.69
CA GLY A 27 13.98 57.22 -17.45
C GLY A 27 13.14 56.61 -18.59
N GLU A 28 13.18 55.28 -18.75
CA GLU A 28 12.29 54.53 -19.64
C GLU A 28 11.19 53.81 -18.86
N VAL A 29 9.94 53.95 -19.31
CA VAL A 29 8.79 53.26 -18.73
C VAL A 29 8.70 51.86 -19.34
N THR A 30 9.03 50.85 -18.55
CA THR A 30 8.88 49.43 -18.90
C THR A 30 7.67 48.82 -18.18
N MET A 31 7.05 47.83 -18.79
CA MET A 31 5.93 47.11 -18.18
C MET A 31 6.44 45.86 -17.47
N ARG A 32 6.19 45.74 -16.16
CA ARG A 32 6.62 44.58 -15.36
C ARG A 32 5.43 43.78 -14.86
N LEU A 33 5.54 42.46 -14.95
CA LEU A 33 4.62 41.51 -14.31
C LEU A 33 4.95 41.40 -12.83
N ILE A 34 3.98 41.63 -11.95
CA ILE A 34 4.09 41.45 -10.51
C ILE A 34 3.02 40.47 -10.01
N GLU A 35 3.38 39.67 -9.00
CA GLU A 35 2.45 38.80 -8.26
C GLU A 35 1.70 39.62 -7.21
N VAL A 36 0.40 39.41 -7.09
CA VAL A 36 -0.46 40.08 -6.11
C VAL A 36 -1.24 39.02 -5.34
N LEU A 37 -1.16 39.08 -4.00
CA LEU A 37 -1.97 38.27 -3.10
C LEU A 37 -3.39 38.87 -3.00
N PRO A 38 -4.44 38.06 -2.84
CA PRO A 38 -5.81 38.57 -2.81
C PRO A 38 -6.11 39.21 -1.44
N ASP A 39 -6.03 40.53 -1.36
CA ASP A 39 -6.27 41.31 -0.14
C ASP A 39 -7.39 42.36 -0.27
N ASP A 40 -8.14 42.40 -1.39
CA ASP A 40 -9.17 43.42 -1.66
C ASP A 40 -10.53 42.83 -2.06
N ALA A 41 -11.64 43.50 -1.74
CA ALA A 41 -13.03 42.99 -1.89
C ALA A 41 -13.48 42.77 -3.35
N ASP A 42 -12.82 43.43 -4.31
CA ASP A 42 -13.19 43.41 -5.73
C ASP A 42 -12.48 42.30 -6.52
N TRP A 43 -11.72 41.42 -5.85
CA TRP A 43 -10.90 40.39 -6.50
C TRP A 43 -11.71 39.32 -7.24
N LEU A 44 -12.90 38.98 -6.73
CA LEU A 44 -13.78 37.98 -7.34
C LEU A 44 -14.33 38.45 -8.69
N GLU A 45 -14.66 39.74 -8.83
CA GLU A 45 -15.14 40.32 -10.08
C GLU A 45 -14.03 40.37 -11.13
N ALA A 46 -12.80 40.69 -10.71
CA ALA A 46 -11.65 40.73 -11.61
C ALA A 46 -11.26 39.34 -12.15
N VAL A 47 -11.38 38.29 -11.34
CA VAL A 47 -11.16 36.90 -11.78
C VAL A 47 -12.27 36.44 -12.74
N ALA A 48 -13.52 36.80 -12.46
CA ALA A 48 -14.67 36.45 -13.30
C ALA A 48 -14.64 37.12 -14.69
N ALA A 49 -13.92 38.24 -14.83
CA ALA A 49 -13.73 38.95 -16.09
C ALA A 49 -12.59 38.39 -16.95
N LEU A 50 -11.80 37.42 -16.46
CA LEU A 50 -10.80 36.73 -17.27
C LEU A 50 -11.48 35.77 -18.24
N PRO A 51 -11.03 35.69 -19.50
CA PRO A 51 -11.57 34.74 -20.45
C PRO A 51 -11.33 33.30 -19.93
N PRO A 52 -12.28 32.37 -20.12
CA PRO A 52 -12.24 31.03 -19.52
C PRO A 52 -11.02 30.20 -19.93
N ASP A 53 -10.39 30.52 -21.06
CA ASP A 53 -9.21 29.84 -21.59
C ASP A 53 -7.89 30.32 -20.96
N ASP A 54 -7.88 31.46 -20.24
CA ASP A 54 -6.68 32.03 -19.59
C ASP A 54 -6.47 31.53 -18.16
N VAL A 55 -7.37 30.68 -17.63
CA VAL A 55 -7.22 30.04 -16.32
C VAL A 55 -6.65 28.63 -16.55
N ALA A 56 -5.33 28.49 -16.46
CA ALA A 56 -4.68 27.19 -16.56
C ALA A 56 -5.29 26.19 -15.55
N PRO A 57 -5.49 24.92 -15.94
CA PRO A 57 -5.98 23.88 -15.03
C PRO A 57 -5.17 23.80 -13.74
N ILE A 58 -5.85 23.58 -12.60
CA ILE A 58 -5.20 23.30 -11.33
C ILE A 58 -4.60 21.90 -11.44
N GLU A 59 -3.29 21.81 -11.66
CA GLU A 59 -2.61 20.57 -11.29
C GLU A 59 -2.60 20.52 -9.76
N PRO A 60 -3.19 19.49 -9.12
CA PRO A 60 -3.12 19.36 -7.67
C PRO A 60 -1.65 19.30 -7.26
N ALA A 61 -1.29 20.03 -6.20
CA ALA A 61 0.05 19.95 -5.64
C ALA A 61 0.37 18.48 -5.34
N PRO A 62 1.59 18.00 -5.68
CA PRO A 62 1.96 16.63 -5.40
C PRO A 62 1.80 16.34 -3.89
N PRO A 63 1.31 15.15 -3.53
CA PRO A 63 1.12 14.79 -2.12
C PRO A 63 2.43 14.94 -1.34
N ALA A 64 2.33 15.42 -0.10
CA ALA A 64 3.47 15.49 0.80
C ALA A 64 4.13 14.11 0.95
N LEU A 65 5.45 14.06 1.10
CA LEU A 65 6.22 12.81 1.17
C LEU A 65 5.66 11.82 2.20
N GLU A 66 5.21 12.31 3.37
CA GLU A 66 4.63 11.46 4.40
C GLU A 66 3.28 10.84 3.99
N ALA A 67 2.47 11.55 3.19
CA ALA A 67 1.24 10.99 2.63
C ALA A 67 1.55 9.89 1.60
N LEU A 68 2.57 10.08 0.77
CA LEU A 68 3.06 9.05 -0.17
C LEU A 68 3.55 7.80 0.59
N LYS A 69 4.35 7.98 1.64
CA LYS A 69 4.81 6.87 2.49
C LYS A 69 3.64 6.11 3.12
N ALA A 70 2.67 6.82 3.69
CA ALA A 70 1.49 6.21 4.30
C ALA A 70 0.66 5.41 3.28
N GLN A 71 0.43 5.97 2.09
CA GLN A 71 -0.27 5.30 1.01
C GLN A 71 0.47 4.05 0.53
N ALA A 72 1.80 4.12 0.38
CA ALA A 72 2.60 2.99 -0.05
C ALA A 72 2.61 1.85 1.00
N VAL A 73 2.75 2.18 2.29
CA VAL A 73 2.63 1.20 3.39
C VAL A 73 1.25 0.55 3.41
N TRP A 74 0.18 1.33 3.23
CA TRP A 74 -1.18 0.79 3.14
C TRP A 74 -1.31 -0.18 1.96
N GLY A 75 -0.83 0.20 0.78
CA GLY A 75 -0.87 -0.66 -0.41
C GLY A 75 -0.13 -1.99 -0.22
N ILE A 76 1.06 -1.97 0.38
CA ILE A 76 1.79 -3.20 0.73
C ILE A 76 1.00 -4.09 1.68
N ASN A 77 0.42 -3.51 2.74
CA ASN A 77 -0.37 -4.30 3.69
C ASN A 77 -1.60 -4.93 3.03
N GLN A 78 -2.26 -4.23 2.12
CA GLN A 78 -3.40 -4.79 1.35
C GLN A 78 -2.95 -5.97 0.48
N VAL A 79 -1.91 -5.78 -0.34
CA VAL A 79 -1.43 -6.81 -1.25
C VAL A 79 -0.95 -8.05 -0.49
N VAL A 80 -0.15 -7.87 0.57
CA VAL A 80 0.28 -8.99 1.41
C VAL A 80 -0.90 -9.68 2.10
N GLY A 81 -1.89 -8.91 2.56
CA GLY A 81 -3.12 -9.43 3.13
C GLY A 81 -3.89 -10.33 2.16
N GLU A 82 -4.04 -9.89 0.91
CA GLU A 82 -4.70 -10.69 -0.14
C GLU A 82 -3.94 -11.98 -0.46
N VAL A 83 -2.61 -11.92 -0.60
CA VAL A 83 -1.81 -13.13 -0.88
C VAL A 83 -1.85 -14.10 0.31
N ARG A 84 -1.85 -13.59 1.54
CA ARG A 84 -1.91 -14.40 2.77
C ARG A 84 -3.17 -15.27 2.87
N LYS A 85 -4.32 -14.81 2.33
CA LYS A 85 -5.58 -15.57 2.34
C LYS A 85 -5.51 -16.91 1.59
N ARG A 86 -4.45 -17.15 0.82
CA ARG A 86 -4.22 -18.43 0.14
C ARG A 86 -3.64 -19.51 1.06
N TYR A 87 -2.93 -19.09 2.09
CA TYR A 87 -2.24 -19.98 3.04
C TYR A 87 -2.97 -20.09 4.38
N ILE A 88 -3.86 -19.14 4.67
CA ILE A 88 -4.64 -19.08 5.91
C ILE A 88 -6.11 -19.03 5.56
N THR A 89 -6.90 -19.86 6.25
CA THR A 89 -8.37 -19.83 6.15
C THR A 89 -8.92 -18.60 6.88
N PRO A 90 -9.63 -17.67 6.20
CA PRO A 90 -10.16 -16.46 6.82
C PRO A 90 -11.46 -16.73 7.59
N ILE A 91 -11.41 -17.61 8.59
CA ILE A 91 -12.51 -17.93 9.50
C ILE A 91 -12.06 -17.61 10.92
N LEU A 92 -12.87 -16.83 11.65
CA LEU A 92 -12.54 -16.42 13.01
C LEU A 92 -12.31 -17.65 13.91
N GLY A 93 -11.15 -17.70 14.57
CA GLY A 93 -10.77 -18.77 15.48
C GLY A 93 -10.21 -20.03 14.80
N GLN A 94 -10.18 -20.10 13.47
CA GLN A 94 -9.67 -21.26 12.74
C GLN A 94 -8.16 -21.46 12.93
N GLU A 95 -7.38 -20.38 13.05
CA GLU A 95 -5.93 -20.45 13.31
C GLU A 95 -5.62 -21.22 14.60
N ALA A 96 -6.38 -20.99 15.67
CA ALA A 96 -6.21 -21.69 16.94
C ALA A 96 -6.54 -23.19 16.81
N LEU A 97 -7.43 -23.57 15.89
CA LEU A 97 -7.70 -24.97 15.58
C LEU A 97 -6.53 -25.60 14.80
N TYR A 98 -5.98 -24.91 13.81
CA TYR A 98 -4.82 -25.43 13.06
C TYR A 98 -3.58 -25.63 13.93
N VAL A 99 -3.31 -24.72 14.87
CA VAL A 99 -2.21 -24.90 15.84
C VAL A 99 -2.42 -26.15 16.69
N LYS A 100 -3.65 -26.44 17.13
CA LYS A 100 -3.96 -27.65 17.88
C LYS A 100 -3.86 -28.92 17.04
N LYS A 101 -4.27 -28.85 15.76
CA LYS A 101 -4.13 -29.94 14.80
C LYS A 101 -2.65 -30.29 14.58
N GLU A 102 -1.83 -29.28 14.31
CA GLU A 102 -0.39 -29.44 14.17
C GLU A 102 0.22 -30.07 15.42
N GLN A 103 -0.13 -29.57 16.60
CA GLN A 103 0.37 -30.13 17.86
C GLN A 103 0.03 -31.62 18.01
N GLN A 104 -1.23 -32.01 17.77
CA GLN A 104 -1.63 -33.42 17.84
C GLN A 104 -0.93 -34.27 16.78
N ALA A 105 -0.70 -33.75 15.57
CA ALA A 105 0.06 -34.46 14.54
C ALA A 105 1.52 -34.69 14.95
N ARG A 106 2.18 -33.68 15.55
CA ARG A 106 3.55 -33.81 16.07
C ARG A 106 3.63 -34.86 17.17
N GLU A 107 2.68 -34.84 18.10
CA GLU A 107 2.58 -35.81 19.20
C GLU A 107 2.25 -37.24 18.70
N TRP A 108 1.40 -37.38 17.68
CA TRP A 108 1.06 -38.66 17.06
C TRP A 108 2.29 -39.33 16.45
N VAL A 109 3.02 -38.59 15.59
CA VAL A 109 4.20 -39.11 14.89
C VAL A 109 5.36 -39.42 15.85
N ALA A 110 5.44 -38.72 16.97
CA ALA A 110 6.48 -38.95 17.98
C ALA A 110 6.20 -40.14 18.92
N ALA A 111 4.95 -40.63 18.97
CA ALA A 111 4.56 -41.71 19.87
C ALA A 111 4.91 -43.10 19.29
N GLU A 112 5.38 -44.02 20.13
CA GLU A 112 5.76 -45.38 19.71
C GLU A 112 4.54 -46.27 19.39
N ALA A 113 3.43 -46.09 20.09
CA ALA A 113 2.18 -46.83 19.90
C ALA A 113 0.96 -45.95 20.27
N PRO A 114 0.70 -44.86 19.51
CA PRO A 114 -0.35 -43.91 19.84
C PRO A 114 -1.73 -44.57 19.84
N GLN A 115 -2.58 -44.19 20.79
CA GLN A 115 -3.98 -44.59 20.85
C GLN A 115 -4.86 -43.45 20.32
N ILE A 116 -5.72 -43.72 19.34
CA ILE A 116 -6.47 -42.68 18.62
C ILE A 116 -7.39 -41.86 19.53
N GLU A 117 -7.84 -42.44 20.64
CA GLU A 117 -8.71 -41.81 21.64
C GLU A 117 -8.04 -40.62 22.35
N ASP A 118 -6.71 -40.61 22.42
CA ASP A 118 -5.93 -39.52 23.02
C ASP A 118 -5.85 -38.28 22.11
N TYR A 119 -6.07 -38.46 20.80
CA TYR A 119 -5.91 -37.44 19.76
C TYR A 119 -7.26 -37.04 19.17
N LYS A 120 -8.06 -36.33 19.98
CA LYS A 120 -9.47 -35.99 19.65
C LYS A 120 -9.70 -35.33 18.30
N MET A 121 -8.76 -34.54 17.78
CA MET A 121 -8.92 -33.92 16.47
C MET A 121 -8.64 -34.93 15.36
N ILE A 122 -7.55 -35.71 15.49
CA ILE A 122 -7.22 -36.79 14.55
C ILE A 122 -8.40 -37.77 14.47
N ALA A 123 -8.89 -38.26 15.61
CA ALA A 123 -10.00 -39.19 15.69
C ALA A 123 -11.29 -38.71 14.99
N ARG A 124 -11.50 -37.39 14.90
CA ARG A 124 -12.70 -36.79 14.27
C ARG A 124 -12.59 -36.61 12.77
N GLU A 125 -11.37 -36.56 12.22
CA GLU A 125 -11.12 -36.27 10.81
C GLU A 125 -10.57 -37.46 10.03
N VAL A 126 -10.19 -38.55 10.71
CA VAL A 126 -9.95 -39.85 10.06
C VAL A 126 -11.24 -40.35 9.39
N GLY A 127 -11.11 -40.82 8.14
CA GLY A 127 -12.21 -41.20 7.26
C GLY A 127 -12.93 -40.02 6.59
N VAL A 128 -12.62 -38.77 6.98
CA VAL A 128 -13.17 -37.54 6.38
C VAL A 128 -12.12 -36.83 5.54
N THR A 129 -10.98 -36.53 6.14
CA THR A 129 -9.87 -35.80 5.50
C THR A 129 -8.81 -36.76 4.97
N ALA A 130 -8.56 -37.86 5.67
CA ALA A 130 -7.64 -38.91 5.22
C ALA A 130 -8.12 -40.30 5.69
N PRO A 131 -7.80 -41.38 4.97
CA PRO A 131 -8.12 -42.75 5.34
C PRO A 131 -7.59 -43.20 6.71
N THR A 132 -6.40 -42.75 7.09
CA THR A 132 -5.71 -43.19 8.32
C THR A 132 -5.22 -42.00 9.16
N ALA A 133 -4.94 -42.27 10.45
CA ALA A 133 -4.41 -41.27 11.36
C ALA A 133 -2.98 -40.84 10.97
N ASP A 134 -2.16 -41.76 10.48
CA ASP A 134 -0.80 -41.47 10.00
C ASP A 134 -0.82 -40.53 8.80
N GLU A 135 -1.67 -40.83 7.81
CA GLU A 135 -1.85 -39.97 6.64
C GLU A 135 -2.38 -38.59 7.04
N LEU A 136 -3.35 -38.54 7.96
CA LEU A 136 -3.91 -37.28 8.45
C LEU A 136 -2.87 -36.42 9.18
N ALA A 137 -2.09 -37.03 10.07
CA ALA A 137 -1.02 -36.36 10.78
C ALA A 137 0.02 -35.80 9.79
N GLN A 138 0.43 -36.58 8.80
CA GLN A 138 1.36 -36.12 7.78
C GLN A 138 0.80 -34.97 6.95
N ILE A 139 -0.49 -35.01 6.57
CA ILE A 139 -1.15 -33.90 5.86
C ILE A 139 -1.10 -32.62 6.71
N TRP A 140 -1.44 -32.68 7.99
CA TRP A 140 -1.42 -31.51 8.86
C TRP A 140 -0.01 -30.95 9.06
N LEU A 141 1.01 -31.80 9.21
CA LEU A 141 2.40 -31.36 9.30
C LEU A 141 2.88 -30.69 8.00
N ASN A 142 2.52 -31.26 6.85
CA ASN A 142 2.86 -30.68 5.55
C ASN A 142 2.19 -29.32 5.35
N MET A 143 0.89 -29.20 5.68
CA MET A 143 0.19 -27.91 5.60
C MET A 143 0.81 -26.88 6.55
N ALA A 144 1.14 -27.26 7.79
CA ALA A 144 1.80 -26.37 8.73
C ALA A 144 3.13 -25.84 8.18
N ALA A 145 3.96 -26.72 7.62
CA ALA A 145 5.24 -26.35 7.01
C ALA A 145 5.06 -25.39 5.81
N ILE A 146 4.13 -25.69 4.89
CA ILE A 146 3.83 -24.84 3.72
C ILE A 146 3.34 -23.46 4.18
N THR A 147 2.40 -23.43 5.13
CA THR A 147 1.86 -22.17 5.65
C THR A 147 2.93 -21.36 6.38
N GLU A 148 3.76 -21.99 7.22
CA GLU A 148 4.84 -21.32 7.95
C GLU A 148 5.87 -20.70 7.00
N GLU A 149 6.33 -21.46 6.00
CA GLU A 149 7.29 -20.97 5.01
C GLU A 149 6.73 -19.78 4.22
N ALA A 150 5.51 -19.92 3.71
CA ALA A 150 4.86 -18.89 2.91
C ALA A 150 4.60 -17.60 3.71
N VAL A 151 4.03 -17.72 4.91
CA VAL A 151 3.70 -16.57 5.76
C VAL A 151 4.97 -15.86 6.24
N SER A 152 6.01 -16.61 6.60
CA SER A 152 7.29 -16.03 7.03
C SER A 152 7.98 -15.24 5.91
N ARG A 153 7.99 -15.78 4.68
CA ARG A 153 8.52 -15.07 3.51
C ARG A 153 7.73 -13.79 3.22
N LEU A 154 6.40 -13.87 3.21
CA LEU A 154 5.54 -12.70 3.00
C LEU A 154 5.77 -11.62 4.07
N GLU A 155 5.92 -12.03 5.33
CA GLU A 155 6.16 -11.10 6.43
C GLU A 155 7.53 -10.42 6.33
N ASN A 156 8.57 -11.16 5.94
CA ASN A 156 9.89 -10.58 5.68
C ASN A 156 9.85 -9.52 4.57
N ILE A 157 9.16 -9.80 3.46
CA ILE A 157 9.00 -8.84 2.36
C ILE A 157 8.24 -7.60 2.84
N ARG A 158 7.14 -7.80 3.56
CA ARG A 158 6.31 -6.72 4.11
C ARG A 158 7.14 -5.79 4.99
N MET A 159 7.87 -6.36 5.95
CA MET A 159 8.66 -5.59 6.90
C MET A 159 9.84 -4.87 6.23
N THR A 160 10.52 -5.52 5.30
CA THR A 160 11.62 -4.92 4.52
C THR A 160 11.13 -3.76 3.67
N ALA A 161 9.99 -3.91 2.98
CA ALA A 161 9.41 -2.87 2.16
C ALA A 161 8.93 -1.66 2.98
N ILE A 162 8.28 -1.90 4.12
CA ILE A 162 7.86 -0.84 5.04
C ILE A 162 9.07 -0.07 5.58
N TYR A 163 10.15 -0.78 5.93
CA TYR A 163 11.39 -0.14 6.38
C TYR A 163 11.99 0.76 5.28
N ALA A 164 12.08 0.25 4.05
CA ALA A 164 12.60 1.01 2.91
C ALA A 164 11.76 2.28 2.64
N ILE A 165 10.42 2.17 2.64
CA ILE A 165 9.51 3.31 2.43
C ILE A 165 9.66 4.35 3.55
N ARG A 166 9.72 3.91 4.81
CA ARG A 166 9.89 4.85 5.93
C ARG A 166 11.20 5.61 5.85
N SER A 167 12.25 4.95 5.38
CA SER A 167 13.60 5.49 5.23
C SER A 167 13.80 6.32 3.94
N ALA A 168 12.82 6.34 3.04
CA ALA A 168 12.89 7.07 1.77
C ALA A 168 13.07 8.59 1.98
N ALA A 169 13.98 9.19 1.22
CA ALA A 169 14.28 10.63 1.27
C ALA A 169 13.40 11.45 0.32
N GLY A 170 12.80 10.81 -0.68
CA GLY A 170 11.92 11.47 -1.64
C GLY A 170 10.87 10.55 -2.26
N ALA A 171 9.99 11.14 -3.06
CA ALA A 171 8.89 10.42 -3.72
C ALA A 171 9.38 9.30 -4.65
N ALA A 172 10.50 9.51 -5.35
CA ALA A 172 11.09 8.51 -6.23
C ALA A 172 11.54 7.25 -5.45
N ASP A 173 12.12 7.42 -4.27
CA ASP A 173 12.55 6.31 -3.42
C ASP A 173 11.35 5.51 -2.88
N VAL A 174 10.26 6.21 -2.52
CA VAL A 174 9.01 5.55 -2.08
C VAL A 174 8.44 4.67 -3.19
N GLU A 175 8.35 5.21 -4.41
CA GLU A 175 7.83 4.46 -5.55
C GLU A 175 8.75 3.30 -5.95
N ALA A 176 10.06 3.48 -5.90
CA ALA A 176 11.03 2.42 -6.15
C ALA A 176 10.91 1.27 -5.13
N ALA A 177 10.83 1.59 -3.84
CA ALA A 177 10.65 0.59 -2.77
C ALA A 177 9.33 -0.17 -2.90
N LYS A 178 8.24 0.55 -3.22
CA LYS A 178 6.92 -0.05 -3.46
C LYS A 178 6.93 -0.97 -4.68
N ALA A 179 7.51 -0.54 -5.80
CA ALA A 179 7.60 -1.34 -7.02
C ALA A 179 8.42 -2.63 -6.81
N ALA A 180 9.57 -2.53 -6.12
CA ALA A 180 10.39 -3.69 -5.78
C ALA A 180 9.65 -4.71 -4.92
N ALA A 181 8.89 -4.23 -3.92
CA ALA A 181 8.08 -5.08 -3.06
C ALA A 181 6.98 -5.80 -3.87
N PHE A 182 6.27 -5.09 -4.73
CA PHE A 182 5.22 -5.68 -5.58
C PHE A 182 5.78 -6.73 -6.55
N ALA A 183 6.93 -6.47 -7.17
CA ALA A 183 7.60 -7.44 -8.03
C ALA A 183 7.99 -8.71 -7.25
N THR A 184 8.48 -8.56 -6.02
CA THR A 184 8.86 -9.72 -5.19
C THR A 184 7.64 -10.54 -4.76
N ILE A 185 6.54 -9.86 -4.41
CA ILE A 185 5.28 -10.53 -4.08
C ILE A 185 4.70 -11.25 -5.31
N ALA A 186 4.76 -10.63 -6.49
CA ALA A 186 4.32 -11.24 -7.74
C ALA A 186 5.14 -12.50 -8.08
N GLY A 187 6.46 -12.47 -7.91
CA GLY A 187 7.31 -13.65 -8.11
C GLY A 187 6.98 -14.82 -7.17
N LEU A 188 6.68 -14.54 -5.90
CA LEU A 188 6.17 -15.56 -4.96
C LEU A 188 4.84 -16.15 -5.43
N ASN A 189 3.97 -15.30 -5.97
CA ASN A 189 2.65 -15.68 -6.44
C ASN A 189 2.72 -16.62 -7.67
N GLU A 190 3.61 -16.34 -8.62
CA GLU A 190 3.80 -17.17 -9.83
C GLU A 190 4.41 -18.54 -9.50
N LEU A 191 5.40 -18.59 -8.60
CA LEU A 191 6.00 -19.85 -8.12
C LEU A 191 4.98 -20.79 -7.45
N THR A 192 3.90 -20.24 -6.88
CA THR A 192 2.87 -21.05 -6.24
C THR A 192 1.78 -21.54 -7.18
N SER A 193 1.59 -20.90 -8.34
CA SER A 193 0.66 -21.38 -9.37
C SER A 193 1.22 -22.54 -10.19
N GLU A 194 2.53 -22.59 -10.43
CA GLU A 194 3.17 -23.66 -11.22
C GLU A 194 3.28 -25.01 -10.50
N VAL A 195 3.14 -25.04 -9.16
CA VAL A 195 3.20 -26.27 -8.35
C VAL A 195 1.82 -26.97 -8.27
N THR A 196 0.77 -26.32 -8.78
CA THR A 196 -0.62 -26.83 -8.76
C THR A 196 -1.12 -27.38 -10.10
N GLU A 197 -0.27 -27.47 -11.13
CA GLU A 197 -0.52 -28.21 -12.39
C GLU A 197 0.19 -29.57 -12.39
#